data_AF-A0A9P1FVE4-F1
#
_entry.id   AF-A0A9P1FVE4-F1
#
_cell.length_a   1.000
_cell.length_b   1.000
_cell.length_c   1.000
_cell.angle_alpha   90.00
_cell.angle_beta   90.00
_cell.angle_gamma   90.00
#
_symmetry.space_group_name_H-M   'P 1'
#
loop_
_entity.id
_entity.type
_entity.pdbx_description
1 polymer ?
#
loop_
_entity_poly.entity_id
_entity_poly.type
_entity_poly.pdbx_seq_one_letter_code
_entity_poly.pdbx_strand_id
1 'polypeptide(L)'
;MDLLQRHLEIETAEMRRMKASPMFWLHIPKCGSSFYNTLVHMPGNCNGWPENLSINDEMFSKCFEVGSRAMCPVWCDQARLHCDQNPHATHQFLDEETYQIYKGKFVALFRQPERRLLSAWYDDSDIFRANPFISACAENRTPERLMSMDEFKGHYGSWETKQLAGKAPPPTQAPAQQPQQADVLMALERLREGFAFVGLQEEWSLSICLFHAKFGGPCRSLEFLDTRPDNRRTNATSTYDTAILNGWVDESDRPVYAEAVKIFNADLEKFGVSHESCTACYEEAGLDLTL
;
A
#
# COMPACT_ATOMS: atom_id res chain seq x y z
N MET A 1 16.26 -10.55 -25.14
CA MET A 1 16.59 -11.39 -23.98
C MET A 1 18.01 -11.13 -23.46
N ASP A 2 19.06 -11.24 -24.27
CA ASP A 2 20.47 -11.21 -23.79
C ASP A 2 20.99 -9.86 -23.20
N LEU A 3 20.52 -8.70 -23.67
CA LEU A 3 20.96 -7.38 -23.16
C LEU A 3 20.29 -6.95 -21.84
N LEU A 4 19.03 -7.36 -21.61
CA LEU A 4 18.29 -7.00 -20.40
C LEU A 4 18.78 -7.83 -19.20
N GLN A 5 19.07 -9.11 -19.44
CA GLN A 5 19.70 -10.01 -18.47
C GLN A 5 21.07 -9.45 -18.02
N ARG A 6 21.91 -9.04 -18.97
CA ARG A 6 23.22 -8.42 -18.69
C ARG A 6 23.15 -7.10 -17.90
N HIS A 7 22.08 -6.31 -18.05
CA HIS A 7 21.94 -5.06 -17.28
C HIS A 7 21.55 -5.33 -15.82
N LEU A 8 20.73 -6.36 -15.57
CA LEU A 8 20.41 -6.83 -14.22
C LEU A 8 21.61 -7.48 -13.53
N GLU A 9 22.49 -8.14 -14.29
CA GLU A 9 23.75 -8.68 -13.78
C GLU A 9 24.74 -7.59 -13.33
N ILE A 10 24.62 -6.36 -13.85
CA ILE A 10 25.49 -5.22 -13.49
C ILE A 10 24.96 -4.46 -12.27
N GLU A 11 23.64 -4.31 -12.15
CA GLU A 11 23.04 -3.59 -11.02
C GLU A 11 22.68 -4.55 -9.88
N THR A 12 23.31 -4.38 -8.72
CA THR A 12 22.98 -5.19 -7.53
C THR A 12 21.65 -4.76 -6.91
N ALA A 13 21.06 -5.61 -6.07
CA ALA A 13 19.85 -5.27 -5.33
C ALA A 13 20.06 -4.05 -4.40
N GLU A 14 21.26 -3.92 -3.83
CA GLU A 14 21.66 -2.75 -3.06
C GLU A 14 21.66 -1.46 -3.91
N MET A 15 22.23 -1.50 -5.11
CA MET A 15 22.21 -0.34 -6.01
C MET A 15 20.79 0.10 -6.36
N ARG A 16 19.89 -0.86 -6.63
CA ARG A 16 18.46 -0.58 -6.87
C ARG A 16 17.81 0.06 -5.64
N ARG A 17 18.09 -0.44 -4.44
CA ARG A 17 17.59 0.12 -3.17
C ARG A 17 18.08 1.56 -2.97
N MET A 18 19.35 1.83 -3.28
CA MET A 18 19.92 3.19 -3.22
C MET A 18 19.24 4.15 -4.20
N LYS A 19 18.96 3.72 -5.44
CA LYS A 19 18.25 4.54 -6.41
C LYS A 19 16.81 4.85 -5.99
N ALA A 20 16.14 3.88 -5.35
CA ALA A 20 14.81 4.05 -4.79
C ALA A 20 14.78 4.91 -3.51
N SER A 21 15.94 5.33 -2.98
CA SER A 21 16.04 6.06 -1.71
C SER A 21 15.95 7.60 -1.87
N PRO A 22 15.33 8.32 -0.92
CA PRO A 22 14.48 7.76 0.14
C PRO A 22 13.20 7.17 -0.44
N MET A 23 12.86 5.94 -0.02
CA MET A 23 11.64 5.28 -0.46
C MET A 23 10.43 6.06 0.06
N PHE A 24 9.53 6.42 -0.83
CA PHE A 24 8.29 7.11 -0.48
C PHE A 24 7.15 6.12 -0.50
N TRP A 25 6.62 5.77 0.67
CA TRP A 25 5.48 4.87 0.75
C TRP A 25 4.18 5.61 0.48
N LEU A 26 3.65 5.46 -0.74
CA LEU A 26 2.30 5.93 -1.04
C LEU A 26 1.30 4.90 -0.51
N HIS A 27 0.87 5.08 0.73
CA HIS A 27 -0.08 4.18 1.38
C HIS A 27 -1.49 4.38 0.83
N ILE A 28 -1.92 3.49 -0.07
CA ILE A 28 -3.29 3.44 -0.55
C ILE A 28 -4.17 2.74 0.49
N PRO A 29 -5.25 3.39 0.99
CA PRO A 29 -6.08 2.80 2.03
C PRO A 29 -6.60 1.44 1.59
N LYS A 30 -6.48 0.47 2.50
CA LYS A 30 -6.90 -0.93 2.32
C LYS A 30 -6.11 -1.73 1.30
N CYS A 31 -4.92 -1.24 0.92
CA CYS A 31 -3.93 -2.00 0.16
C CYS A 31 -2.81 -2.58 1.04
N GLY A 32 -2.95 -2.49 2.37
CA GLY A 32 -2.18 -3.25 3.35
C GLY A 32 -1.15 -2.44 4.14
N SER A 33 -1.58 -1.90 5.28
CA SER A 33 -0.73 -1.14 6.21
C SER A 33 0.47 -1.94 6.73
N SER A 34 0.35 -3.28 6.79
CA SER A 34 1.43 -4.18 7.18
C SER A 34 2.69 -4.03 6.34
N PHE A 35 2.61 -3.53 5.10
CA PHE A 35 3.77 -3.37 4.22
C PHE A 35 4.80 -2.39 4.79
N TYR A 36 4.39 -1.52 5.72
CA TYR A 36 5.31 -0.66 6.43
C TYR A 36 6.35 -1.45 7.24
N ASN A 37 5.99 -2.65 7.74
CA ASN A 37 6.95 -3.55 8.39
C ASN A 37 8.10 -3.93 7.44
N THR A 38 7.81 -4.22 6.18
CA THR A 38 8.85 -4.48 5.17
C THR A 38 9.78 -3.28 5.03
N LEU A 39 9.22 -2.08 4.90
CA LEU A 39 10.01 -0.88 4.68
C LEU A 39 10.93 -0.51 5.85
N VAL A 40 10.45 -0.60 7.10
CA VAL A 40 11.28 -0.23 8.27
C VAL A 40 12.36 -1.27 8.57
N HIS A 41 12.14 -2.54 8.22
CA HIS A 41 13.13 -3.62 8.45
C HIS A 41 14.12 -3.80 7.30
N MET A 42 14.02 -3.01 6.23
CA MET A 42 15.01 -3.03 5.17
C MET A 42 16.39 -2.58 5.66
N PRO A 43 17.49 -3.22 5.21
CA PRO A 43 18.83 -2.83 5.60
C PRO A 43 19.12 -1.36 5.31
N GLY A 44 19.44 -0.61 6.38
CA GLY A 44 19.76 0.80 6.33
C GLY A 44 18.57 1.76 6.44
N ASN A 45 17.33 1.29 6.32
CA ASN A 45 16.17 2.17 6.41
C ASN A 45 15.95 2.68 7.85
N CYS A 46 15.87 1.76 8.83
CA CYS A 46 15.66 2.14 10.23
C CYS A 46 16.58 1.41 11.19
N ASN A 47 17.84 1.87 11.29
CA ASN A 47 18.85 1.26 12.15
C ASN A 47 18.52 1.34 13.65
N GLY A 48 17.62 2.24 14.06
CA GLY A 48 17.12 2.33 15.44
C GLY A 48 15.92 1.43 15.73
N TRP A 49 15.33 0.79 14.71
CA TRP A 49 14.15 -0.05 14.84
C TRP A 49 14.54 -1.45 15.33
N PRO A 50 14.02 -1.94 16.47
CA PRO A 50 14.35 -3.28 16.95
C PRO A 50 13.87 -4.37 15.98
N GLU A 51 14.70 -5.38 15.74
CA GLU A 51 14.46 -6.39 14.68
C GLU A 51 13.19 -7.24 14.87
N ASN A 52 12.67 -7.33 16.09
CA ASN A 52 11.49 -8.10 16.45
C ASN A 52 10.26 -7.20 16.70
N LEU A 53 10.36 -5.89 16.43
CA LEU A 53 9.30 -4.94 16.69
C LEU A 53 8.36 -4.85 15.49
N SER A 54 7.21 -5.51 15.56
CA SER A 54 6.16 -5.36 14.55
C SER A 54 5.35 -4.08 14.77
N ILE A 55 5.02 -3.39 13.68
CA ILE A 55 4.08 -2.27 13.64
C ILE A 55 2.67 -2.85 13.59
N ASN A 56 2.03 -2.96 14.76
CA ASN A 56 0.70 -3.52 14.92
C ASN A 56 -0.04 -2.91 16.13
N ASP A 57 -1.30 -3.34 16.32
CA ASP A 57 -2.15 -2.90 17.43
C ASP A 57 -1.59 -3.23 18.82
N GLU A 58 -0.85 -4.33 18.97
CA GLU A 58 -0.26 -4.73 20.26
C GLU A 58 0.85 -3.76 20.68
N MET A 59 1.67 -3.35 19.73
CA MET A 59 2.85 -2.53 20.01
C MET A 59 2.53 -1.03 20.08
N PHE A 60 1.65 -0.53 19.21
CA PHE A 60 1.39 0.91 19.08
C PHE A 60 -0.08 1.27 19.26
N SER A 61 -0.89 0.37 19.85
CA SER A 61 -2.34 0.48 19.97
C SER A 61 -3.05 0.53 18.60
N LYS A 62 -4.38 0.69 18.61
CA LYS A 62 -5.21 0.82 17.38
C LYS A 62 -4.79 1.97 16.45
N CYS A 63 -3.97 2.88 16.98
CA CYS A 63 -3.35 4.01 16.31
C CYS A 63 -1.97 3.75 15.72
N PHE A 64 -1.61 2.49 15.48
CA PHE A 64 -0.24 2.18 15.13
C PHE A 64 0.29 2.94 13.92
N GLU A 65 -0.53 3.25 12.91
CA GLU A 65 -0.07 4.00 11.73
C GLU A 65 0.38 5.42 12.08
N VAL A 66 -0.32 6.07 13.02
CA VAL A 66 0.05 7.41 13.50
C VAL A 66 1.28 7.30 14.41
N GLY A 67 1.29 6.33 15.33
CA GLY A 67 2.39 6.11 16.27
C GLY A 67 3.70 5.75 15.55
N SER A 68 3.65 4.81 14.61
CA SER A 68 4.82 4.36 13.84
C SER A 68 5.38 5.48 12.97
N ARG A 69 4.51 6.31 12.35
CA ARG A 69 4.94 7.49 11.59
C ARG A 69 5.57 8.56 12.47
N ALA A 70 5.03 8.82 13.66
CA ALA A 70 5.62 9.75 14.61
C ALA A 70 7.02 9.30 15.08
N MET A 71 7.26 7.99 15.15
CA MET A 71 8.56 7.42 15.51
C MET A 71 9.54 7.30 14.33
N CYS A 72 9.06 7.37 13.08
CA CYS A 72 9.90 7.22 11.88
C CYS A 72 11.10 8.19 11.89
N PRO A 73 10.94 9.52 12.13
CA PRO A 73 12.08 10.44 12.17
C PRO A 73 13.12 10.14 13.24
N VAL A 74 12.75 9.39 14.29
CA VAL A 74 13.62 9.07 15.43
C VAL A 74 14.47 7.83 15.15
N TRP A 75 13.91 6.84 14.46
CA TRP A 75 14.55 5.54 14.26
C TRP A 75 15.02 5.28 12.82
N CYS A 76 14.53 6.05 11.86
CA CYS A 76 14.82 5.87 10.45
C CYS A 76 15.79 6.90 9.87
N ASP A 77 16.64 6.44 8.96
CA ASP A 77 17.46 7.30 8.12
C ASP A 77 16.58 7.92 7.04
N GLN A 78 16.32 9.22 7.15
CA GLN A 78 15.47 9.95 6.20
C GLN A 78 16.10 10.06 4.79
N ALA A 79 17.37 9.72 4.62
CA ALA A 79 17.98 9.56 3.30
C ALA A 79 17.57 8.23 2.64
N ARG A 80 17.01 7.27 3.40
CA ARG A 80 16.65 5.92 2.96
C ARG A 80 15.15 5.66 2.95
N LEU A 81 14.41 6.18 3.92
CA LEU A 81 12.96 6.08 4.01
C LEU A 81 12.36 7.45 4.26
N HIS A 82 11.40 7.85 3.41
CA HIS A 82 10.67 9.10 3.63
C HIS A 82 9.76 8.94 4.85
N CYS A 83 10.04 9.73 5.89
CA CYS A 83 9.16 9.89 7.04
C CYS A 83 8.32 11.15 6.84
N ASP A 84 7.00 10.97 6.74
CA ASP A 84 6.07 12.08 6.69
C ASP A 84 6.15 12.88 8.01
N GLN A 85 6.28 14.20 7.89
CA GLN A 85 6.31 15.11 9.03
C GLN A 85 4.92 15.28 9.68
N ASN A 86 3.85 14.95 8.94
CA ASN A 86 2.50 14.91 9.45
C ASN A 86 2.07 13.44 9.69
N PRO A 87 2.19 12.93 10.93
CA PRO A 87 1.83 11.54 11.22
C PRO A 87 0.33 11.24 11.00
N HIS A 88 -0.51 12.27 10.87
CA HIS A 88 -1.94 12.12 10.58
C HIS A 88 -2.27 12.04 9.08
N ALA A 89 -1.33 12.36 8.19
CA ALA A 89 -1.54 12.27 6.75
C ALA A 89 -1.23 10.84 6.24
N THR A 90 -1.92 9.83 6.78
CA THR A 90 -1.64 8.42 6.46
C THR A 90 -2.00 8.02 5.02
N HIS A 91 -2.82 8.82 4.34
CA HIS A 91 -3.28 8.60 2.96
C HIS A 91 -3.08 9.88 2.14
N GLN A 92 -1.84 10.13 1.71
CA GLN A 92 -1.45 11.35 1.02
C GLN A 92 -1.90 11.35 -0.44
N PHE A 93 -2.27 12.54 -0.94
CA PHE A 93 -2.55 12.78 -2.35
C PHE A 93 -1.30 13.45 -2.95
N LEU A 94 -0.79 12.90 -4.05
CA LEU A 94 0.44 13.39 -4.67
C LEU A 94 0.20 14.75 -5.33
N ASP A 95 0.61 15.83 -4.69
CA ASP A 95 0.75 17.10 -5.40
C ASP A 95 1.92 17.04 -6.41
N GLU A 96 2.02 18.07 -7.25
CA GLU A 96 3.04 18.12 -8.28
C GLU A 96 4.46 18.20 -7.71
N GLU A 97 4.65 18.96 -6.63
CA GLU A 97 5.96 19.11 -6.00
C GLU A 97 6.47 17.78 -5.43
N THR A 98 5.63 17.08 -4.66
CA THR A 98 5.93 15.77 -4.09
C THR A 98 6.22 14.76 -5.18
N TYR A 99 5.41 14.73 -6.25
CA TYR A 99 5.66 13.82 -7.38
C TYR A 99 7.03 14.08 -8.01
N GLN A 100 7.39 15.33 -8.29
CA GLN A 100 8.68 15.66 -8.91
C GLN A 100 9.88 15.32 -8.01
N ILE A 101 9.76 15.52 -6.69
CA ILE A 101 10.83 15.22 -5.73
C ILE A 101 11.10 13.71 -5.63
N TYR A 102 10.04 12.90 -5.62
CA TYR A 102 10.12 11.46 -5.36
C TYR A 102 9.86 10.58 -6.60
N LYS A 103 9.86 11.17 -7.80
CA LYS A 103 9.74 10.42 -9.06
C LYS A 103 10.83 9.34 -9.14
N GLY A 104 10.42 8.08 -9.34
CA GLY A 104 11.26 6.90 -9.34
C GLY A 104 11.57 6.32 -7.95
N LYS A 105 10.93 6.83 -6.89
CA LYS A 105 11.15 6.43 -5.49
C LYS A 105 9.87 5.99 -4.77
N PHE A 106 8.72 6.11 -5.42
CA PHE A 106 7.46 5.67 -4.83
C PHE A 106 7.41 4.14 -4.71
N VAL A 107 6.94 3.65 -3.58
CA VAL A 107 6.64 2.24 -3.34
C VAL A 107 5.20 2.13 -2.85
N ALA A 108 4.42 1.22 -3.41
CA ALA A 108 3.05 1.00 -2.97
C ALA A 108 2.57 -0.41 -3.29
N LEU A 109 1.51 -0.80 -2.59
CA LEU A 109 0.66 -1.92 -2.95
C LEU A 109 -0.66 -1.39 -3.48
N PHE A 110 -1.21 -2.07 -4.48
CA PHE A 110 -2.50 -1.78 -5.10
C PHE A 110 -3.49 -2.91 -4.82
N ARG A 111 -4.78 -2.66 -4.96
CA ARG A 111 -5.81 -3.67 -4.71
C ARG A 111 -6.94 -3.53 -5.70
N GLN A 112 -7.56 -4.66 -6.05
CA GLN A 112 -8.70 -4.65 -6.95
C GLN A 112 -9.77 -3.66 -6.42
N PRO A 113 -10.24 -2.69 -7.24
CA PRO A 113 -10.90 -1.49 -6.72
C PRO A 113 -12.17 -1.78 -5.91
N GLU A 114 -13.02 -2.68 -6.37
CA GLU A 114 -14.25 -3.07 -5.69
C GLU A 114 -13.95 -3.77 -4.36
N ARG A 115 -12.92 -4.62 -4.31
CA ARG A 115 -12.48 -5.27 -3.07
C ARG A 115 -11.86 -4.27 -2.09
N ARG A 116 -11.11 -3.28 -2.58
CA ARG A 116 -10.58 -2.18 -1.78
C ARG A 116 -11.72 -1.35 -1.16
N LEU A 117 -12.71 -0.98 -1.97
CA LEU A 117 -13.90 -0.26 -1.52
C LEU A 117 -14.65 -1.05 -0.44
N LEU A 118 -14.91 -2.34 -0.67
CA LEU A 118 -15.60 -3.18 0.32
C LEU A 118 -14.78 -3.38 1.60
N SER A 119 -13.47 -3.47 1.49
CA SER A 119 -12.59 -3.50 2.67
C SER A 119 -12.67 -2.22 3.49
N ALA A 120 -12.85 -1.06 2.86
CA ALA A 120 -13.09 0.19 3.58
C ALA A 120 -14.50 0.21 4.16
N TRP A 121 -15.51 -0.26 3.41
CA TRP A 121 -16.91 -0.30 3.85
C TRP A 121 -17.10 -1.12 5.11
N TYR A 122 -16.44 -2.27 5.23
CA TYR A 122 -16.57 -3.19 6.35
C TYR A 122 -15.61 -2.93 7.51
N ASP A 123 -14.71 -1.96 7.39
CA ASP A 123 -13.79 -1.65 8.46
C ASP A 123 -14.52 -1.04 9.68
N ASP A 124 -14.26 -1.66 10.83
CA ASP A 124 -14.78 -1.25 12.13
C ASP A 124 -13.72 -0.54 12.98
N SER A 125 -12.45 -0.55 12.57
CA SER A 125 -11.36 0.18 13.21
C SER A 125 -11.37 1.62 12.72
N ASP A 126 -11.15 1.84 11.42
CA ASP A 126 -11.42 3.13 10.79
C ASP A 126 -12.82 3.06 10.17
N ILE A 127 -13.79 3.79 10.74
CA ILE A 127 -15.17 3.72 10.29
C ILE A 127 -15.31 4.65 9.06
N PHE A 128 -14.82 4.18 7.91
CA PHE A 128 -14.88 4.93 6.63
C PHE A 128 -16.30 5.35 6.28
N ARG A 129 -17.29 4.49 6.55
CA ARG A 129 -18.70 4.79 6.28
C ARG A 129 -19.32 5.82 7.23
N ALA A 130 -18.61 6.31 8.25
CA ALA A 130 -19.10 7.39 9.11
C ALA A 130 -18.93 8.76 8.43
N ASN A 131 -19.85 9.68 8.71
CA ASN A 131 -19.75 11.08 8.32
C ASN A 131 -19.99 11.98 9.54
N PRO A 132 -18.97 12.72 10.02
CA PRO A 132 -17.58 12.74 9.54
C PRO A 132 -16.87 11.39 9.72
N PHE A 133 -15.77 11.18 8.98
CA PHE A 133 -14.91 10.00 9.12
C PHE A 133 -14.44 9.84 10.57
N ILE A 134 -14.50 8.61 11.09
CA ILE A 134 -14.03 8.28 12.44
C ILE A 134 -12.83 7.34 12.33
N SER A 135 -11.65 7.86 12.65
CA SER A 135 -10.44 7.03 12.75
C SER A 135 -10.49 6.09 13.95
N ALA A 136 -9.75 4.99 13.87
CA ALA A 136 -9.42 4.12 15.00
C ALA A 136 -8.83 4.90 16.20
N CYS A 137 -8.27 6.08 15.96
CA CYS A 137 -7.69 6.97 16.96
C CYS A 137 -8.65 7.96 17.64
N ALA A 138 -9.90 8.03 17.20
CA ALA A 138 -10.84 8.98 17.79
C ALA A 138 -11.21 8.57 19.23
N GLU A 139 -11.18 9.53 20.16
CA GLU A 139 -11.66 9.33 21.54
C GLU A 139 -13.16 9.00 21.58
N ASN A 140 -13.96 9.73 20.80
CA ASN A 140 -15.38 9.43 20.58
C ASN A 140 -15.55 8.71 19.24
N ARG A 141 -16.01 7.46 19.29
CA ARG A 141 -16.22 6.61 18.11
C ARG A 141 -17.69 6.43 17.73
N THR A 142 -18.58 7.27 18.27
CA THR A 142 -20.01 7.25 17.93
C THR A 142 -20.23 7.99 16.62
N PRO A 143 -20.69 7.32 15.54
CA PRO A 143 -20.96 8.00 14.28
C PRO A 143 -22.18 8.92 14.41
N GLU A 144 -22.05 10.16 13.96
CA GLU A 144 -23.19 11.07 13.79
C GLU A 144 -24.16 10.54 12.72
N ARG A 145 -23.60 10.03 11.61
CA ARG A 145 -24.33 9.39 10.53
C ARG A 145 -23.47 8.32 9.86
N LEU A 146 -24.12 7.27 9.37
CA LEU A 146 -23.52 6.32 8.43
C LEU A 146 -23.98 6.62 7.00
N MET A 147 -23.04 6.63 6.05
CA MET A 147 -23.32 6.75 4.62
C MET A 147 -24.05 5.51 4.10
N SER A 148 -24.94 5.71 3.14
CA SER A 148 -25.43 4.64 2.27
C SER A 148 -24.31 4.12 1.36
N MET A 149 -24.50 2.94 0.76
CA MET A 149 -23.53 2.37 -0.18
C MET A 149 -23.28 3.28 -1.38
N ASP A 150 -24.30 3.98 -1.90
CA ASP A 150 -24.13 4.87 -3.06
C ASP A 150 -23.38 6.15 -2.71
N GLU A 151 -23.65 6.74 -1.54
CA GLU A 151 -22.84 7.84 -1.00
C GLU A 151 -21.38 7.41 -0.80
N PHE A 152 -21.17 6.20 -0.28
CA PHE A 152 -19.86 5.63 -0.02
C PHE A 152 -19.06 5.37 -1.30
N LYS A 153 -19.70 4.79 -2.34
CA LYS A 153 -19.11 4.63 -3.68
C LYS A 153 -18.69 5.97 -4.24
N GLY A 154 -19.53 7.00 -4.13
CA GLY A 154 -19.19 8.35 -4.58
C GLY A 154 -17.95 8.90 -3.87
N HIS A 155 -17.93 8.81 -2.54
CA HIS A 155 -16.87 9.42 -1.71
C HIS A 155 -15.55 8.66 -1.78
N TYR A 156 -15.61 7.34 -1.54
CA TYR A 156 -14.43 6.48 -1.41
C TYR A 156 -14.07 5.71 -2.67
N GLY A 157 -14.89 5.73 -3.71
CA GLY A 157 -14.49 5.27 -5.04
C GLY A 157 -13.37 6.13 -5.62
N SER A 158 -12.66 5.54 -6.57
CA SER A 158 -11.60 6.15 -7.38
C SER A 158 -10.40 6.63 -6.56
N TRP A 159 -10.10 5.94 -5.45
CA TRP A 159 -9.12 6.40 -4.48
C TRP A 159 -7.67 6.19 -4.95
N GLU A 160 -7.42 5.13 -5.71
CA GLU A 160 -6.10 4.91 -6.32
C GLU A 160 -5.80 6.06 -7.29
N THR A 161 -6.75 6.35 -8.19
CA THR A 161 -6.68 7.45 -9.16
C THR A 161 -6.50 8.80 -8.46
N LYS A 162 -7.36 9.09 -7.47
CA LYS A 162 -7.35 10.37 -6.75
C LYS A 162 -6.00 10.61 -6.07
N GLN A 163 -5.45 9.63 -5.36
CA GLN A 163 -4.15 9.80 -4.69
C GLN A 163 -3.02 9.99 -5.68
N LEU A 164 -2.97 9.20 -6.76
CA LEU A 164 -1.92 9.35 -7.77
C LEU A 164 -2.04 10.68 -8.53
N ALA A 165 -3.25 11.16 -8.79
CA ALA A 165 -3.51 12.43 -9.49
C ALA A 165 -3.52 13.68 -8.58
N GLY A 166 -3.28 13.52 -7.28
CA GLY A 166 -3.28 14.66 -6.34
C GLY A 166 -4.66 15.26 -6.08
N LYS A 167 -5.74 14.50 -6.29
CA LYS A 167 -7.12 14.95 -6.14
C LYS A 167 -7.70 14.50 -4.81
N ALA A 168 -7.43 15.25 -3.75
CA ALA A 168 -8.06 15.00 -2.46
C ALA A 168 -9.60 15.00 -2.60
N PRO A 169 -10.32 14.07 -1.93
CA PRO A 169 -11.76 14.09 -1.92
C PRO A 169 -12.23 15.41 -1.29
N PRO A 170 -13.36 15.96 -1.76
CA PRO A 170 -13.94 17.11 -1.10
C PRO A 170 -14.33 16.74 0.35
N PRO A 171 -14.48 17.73 1.26
CA PRO A 171 -15.00 17.47 2.60
C PRO A 171 -16.26 16.61 2.56
N THR A 172 -16.47 15.73 3.54
CA THR A 172 -17.55 14.71 3.56
C THR A 172 -18.98 15.26 3.42
N GLN A 173 -19.16 16.57 3.49
CA GLN A 173 -20.45 17.27 3.33
C GLN A 173 -20.68 17.79 1.90
N ALA A 174 -19.67 17.80 1.04
CA ALA A 174 -19.78 18.23 -0.35
C ALA A 174 -20.01 17.03 -1.28
N PRO A 175 -20.70 17.23 -2.44
CA PRO A 175 -20.90 16.17 -3.40
C PRO A 175 -19.56 15.59 -3.86
N ALA A 176 -19.44 14.27 -3.86
CA ALA A 176 -18.23 13.63 -4.34
C ALA A 176 -17.99 13.95 -5.81
N GLN A 177 -16.84 14.53 -6.11
CA GLN A 177 -16.42 14.76 -7.50
C GLN A 177 -15.71 13.52 -8.02
N GLN A 178 -16.22 12.97 -9.11
CA GLN A 178 -15.57 11.88 -9.82
C GLN A 178 -14.35 12.42 -10.57
N PRO A 179 -13.23 11.67 -10.59
CA PRO A 179 -12.07 12.06 -11.38
C PRO A 179 -12.43 12.26 -12.86
N GLN A 180 -11.81 13.24 -13.49
CA GLN A 180 -11.92 13.44 -14.92
C GLN A 180 -10.99 12.48 -15.65
N GLN A 181 -11.20 12.31 -16.95
CA GLN A 181 -10.31 11.48 -17.78
C GLN A 181 -8.84 11.94 -17.71
N ALA A 182 -8.59 13.24 -17.57
CA ALA A 182 -7.24 13.79 -17.38
C ALA A 182 -6.58 13.32 -16.07
N ASP A 183 -7.35 13.12 -15.01
CA ASP A 183 -6.84 12.63 -13.73
C ASP A 183 -6.44 11.15 -13.84
N VAL A 184 -7.23 10.34 -14.55
CA VAL A 184 -6.88 8.93 -14.84
C VAL A 184 -5.59 8.86 -15.67
N LEU A 185 -5.44 9.70 -16.69
CA LEU A 185 -4.23 9.74 -17.52
C LEU A 185 -2.99 10.16 -16.71
N MET A 186 -3.14 11.17 -15.85
CA MET A 186 -2.07 11.59 -14.94
C MET A 186 -1.69 10.47 -13.96
N ALA A 187 -2.68 9.79 -13.37
CA ALA A 187 -2.42 8.67 -12.46
C ALA A 187 -1.64 7.54 -13.17
N LEU A 188 -2.00 7.21 -14.40
CA LEU A 188 -1.31 6.20 -15.21
C LEU A 188 0.14 6.61 -15.52
N GLU A 189 0.38 7.87 -15.90
CA GLU A 189 1.73 8.39 -16.16
C GLU A 189 2.59 8.31 -14.89
N ARG A 190 2.06 8.81 -13.77
CA ARG A 190 2.77 8.81 -12.49
C ARG A 190 3.03 7.39 -11.98
N LEU A 191 2.12 6.45 -12.20
CA LEU A 191 2.32 5.04 -11.87
C LEU A 191 3.48 4.43 -12.67
N ARG A 192 3.50 4.66 -13.99
CA ARG A 192 4.51 4.09 -14.90
C ARG A 192 5.91 4.63 -14.64
N GLU A 193 6.01 5.92 -14.33
CA GLU A 193 7.31 6.61 -14.28
C GLU A 193 7.78 6.96 -12.86
N GLY A 194 6.87 6.98 -11.90
CA GLY A 194 7.14 7.43 -10.54
C GLY A 194 7.54 6.32 -9.57
N PHE A 195 7.18 5.07 -9.85
CA PHE A 195 7.30 4.01 -8.85
C PHE A 195 8.58 3.20 -9.00
N ALA A 196 9.32 3.10 -7.89
CA ALA A 196 10.39 2.12 -7.73
C ALA A 196 9.83 0.71 -7.54
N PHE A 197 8.63 0.58 -6.96
CA PHE A 197 8.00 -0.71 -6.71
C PHE A 197 6.47 -0.61 -6.69
N VAL A 198 5.84 -1.62 -7.30
CA VAL A 198 4.40 -1.82 -7.36
C VAL A 198 4.13 -3.27 -7.00
N GLY A 199 3.41 -3.50 -5.91
CA GLY A 199 2.90 -4.84 -5.56
C GLY A 199 1.37 -4.87 -5.53
N LEU A 200 0.81 -6.05 -5.27
CA LEU A 200 -0.63 -6.28 -5.23
C LEU A 200 -1.03 -6.89 -3.88
N GLN A 201 -2.10 -6.38 -3.28
CA GLN A 201 -2.63 -6.89 -2.02
C GLN A 201 -3.07 -8.35 -2.14
N GLU A 202 -3.70 -8.72 -3.25
CA GLU A 202 -4.17 -10.10 -3.48
C GLU A 202 -3.02 -11.10 -3.61
N GLU A 203 -1.83 -10.63 -3.96
CA GLU A 203 -0.60 -11.42 -4.11
C GLU A 203 0.40 -11.02 -3.01
N TRP A 204 -0.06 -10.94 -1.75
CA TRP A 204 0.73 -10.39 -0.63
C TRP A 204 2.12 -11.02 -0.53
N SER A 205 2.17 -12.34 -0.33
CA SER A 205 3.44 -13.05 -0.11
C SER A 205 4.38 -12.93 -1.30
N LEU A 206 3.82 -12.91 -2.52
CA LEU A 206 4.61 -12.74 -3.74
C LEU A 206 5.09 -11.30 -3.90
N SER A 207 4.31 -10.31 -3.47
CA SER A 207 4.70 -8.90 -3.42
C SER A 207 5.86 -8.65 -2.45
N ILE A 208 5.81 -9.25 -1.25
CA ILE A 208 6.93 -9.18 -0.29
C ILE A 208 8.18 -9.82 -0.91
N CYS A 209 8.08 -11.05 -1.41
CA CYS A 209 9.21 -11.72 -2.04
C CYS A 209 9.79 -10.93 -3.23
N LEU A 210 8.95 -10.37 -4.10
CA LEU A 210 9.38 -9.52 -5.22
C LEU A 210 10.14 -8.28 -4.71
N PHE A 211 9.67 -7.66 -3.63
CA PHE A 211 10.34 -6.52 -3.02
C PHE A 211 11.76 -6.89 -2.57
N HIS A 212 11.94 -8.03 -1.89
CA HIS A 212 13.25 -8.53 -1.47
C HIS A 212 14.13 -8.99 -2.64
N ALA A 213 13.57 -9.63 -3.68
CA ALA A 213 14.32 -9.96 -4.90
C ALA A 213 14.84 -8.68 -5.60
N LYS A 214 14.02 -7.61 -5.58
CA LYS A 214 14.35 -6.33 -6.21
C LYS A 214 15.37 -5.53 -5.39
N PHE A 215 15.23 -5.44 -4.07
CA PHE A 215 16.01 -4.52 -3.22
C PHE A 215 16.91 -5.19 -2.18
N GLY A 216 16.91 -6.51 -2.13
CA GLY A 216 17.69 -7.34 -1.20
C GLY A 216 17.12 -7.30 0.22
N GLY A 217 17.93 -7.74 1.19
CA GLY A 217 17.53 -7.84 2.60
C GLY A 217 16.81 -9.15 2.92
N PRO A 218 16.84 -9.59 4.19
CA PRO A 218 16.22 -10.83 4.61
C PRO A 218 14.70 -10.72 4.60
N CYS A 219 14.01 -11.80 4.24
CA CYS A 219 12.57 -11.90 4.44
C CYS A 219 12.28 -12.19 5.91
N ARG A 220 11.31 -11.49 6.51
CA ARG A 220 11.01 -11.61 7.94
C ARG A 220 9.56 -12.01 8.18
N SER A 221 9.32 -12.86 9.17
CA SER A 221 7.98 -13.33 9.54
C SER A 221 6.97 -12.18 9.76
N LEU A 222 7.43 -11.08 10.35
CA LEU A 222 6.64 -9.88 10.64
C LEU A 222 6.08 -9.17 9.40
N GLU A 223 6.63 -9.41 8.21
CA GLU A 223 6.20 -8.82 6.93
C GLU A 223 4.97 -9.53 6.36
N PHE A 224 4.70 -10.74 6.85
CA PHE A 224 3.58 -11.59 6.44
C PHE A 224 2.45 -11.59 7.47
N LEU A 225 2.57 -10.80 8.54
CA LEU A 225 1.52 -10.60 9.52
C LEU A 225 0.43 -9.68 8.94
N ASP A 226 -0.82 -10.11 9.05
CA ASP A 226 -1.95 -9.20 8.92
C ASP A 226 -2.06 -8.40 10.22
N THR A 227 -1.66 -7.13 10.19
CA THR A 227 -1.69 -6.25 11.36
C THR A 227 -3.06 -5.60 11.55
N ARG A 228 -4.01 -5.89 10.66
CA ARG A 228 -5.40 -5.42 10.66
C ARG A 228 -6.37 -6.58 10.35
N PRO A 229 -6.36 -7.68 11.13
CA PRO A 229 -7.22 -8.82 10.85
C PRO A 229 -8.70 -8.41 10.93
N ASP A 230 -9.48 -8.81 9.92
CA ASP A 230 -10.93 -8.60 9.92
C ASP A 230 -11.60 -9.56 10.91
N ASN A 231 -11.90 -9.07 12.11
CA ASN A 231 -12.54 -9.84 13.18
C ASN A 231 -13.94 -10.40 12.82
N ARG A 232 -14.55 -9.99 11.70
CA ARG A 232 -15.85 -10.50 11.25
C ARG A 232 -15.73 -11.75 10.38
N ARG A 233 -14.52 -12.13 9.96
CA ARG A 233 -14.30 -13.29 9.09
C ARG A 233 -13.92 -14.51 9.92
N THR A 234 -14.89 -15.40 10.13
CA THR A 234 -14.65 -16.75 10.67
C THR A 234 -14.05 -17.72 9.64
N ASN A 235 -14.10 -17.38 8.34
CA ASN A 235 -13.49 -18.13 7.24
C ASN A 235 -12.46 -17.27 6.52
N ALA A 236 -11.20 -17.75 6.49
CA ALA A 236 -9.99 -17.07 6.03
C ALA A 236 -9.92 -16.76 4.52
N THR A 237 -11.01 -16.88 3.75
CA THR A 237 -10.99 -16.54 2.33
C THR A 237 -11.04 -15.01 2.17
N SER A 238 -9.95 -14.40 1.71
CA SER A 238 -9.72 -12.95 1.56
C SER A 238 -10.65 -12.22 0.57
N THR A 239 -11.62 -12.91 0.00
CA THR A 239 -12.48 -12.38 -1.07
C THR A 239 -13.71 -11.69 -0.48
N TYR A 240 -13.94 -10.43 -0.84
CA TYR A 240 -15.23 -9.77 -0.61
C TYR A 240 -16.20 -10.20 -1.73
N ASP A 241 -17.44 -10.51 -1.37
CA ASP A 241 -18.50 -10.71 -2.35
C ASP A 241 -18.89 -9.35 -2.96
N THR A 242 -18.53 -9.14 -4.23
CA THR A 242 -18.82 -7.89 -4.95
C THR A 242 -20.26 -7.82 -5.44
N ALA A 243 -21.07 -8.87 -5.29
CA ALA A 243 -22.49 -8.84 -5.67
C ALA A 243 -23.27 -7.74 -4.94
N ILE A 244 -22.88 -7.39 -3.71
CA ILE A 244 -23.47 -6.27 -2.95
C ILE A 244 -23.33 -4.91 -3.65
N LEU A 245 -22.38 -4.77 -4.57
CA LEU A 245 -22.17 -3.55 -5.34
C LEU A 245 -23.18 -3.42 -6.49
N ASN A 246 -24.01 -4.43 -6.75
CA ASN A 246 -25.04 -4.45 -7.80
C ASN A 246 -24.49 -4.15 -9.20
N GLY A 247 -23.34 -4.74 -9.53
CA GLY A 247 -22.67 -4.53 -10.82
C GLY A 247 -21.99 -3.16 -10.97
N TRP A 248 -21.91 -2.36 -9.91
CA TRP A 248 -21.09 -1.16 -9.91
C TRP A 248 -19.61 -1.51 -10.12
N VAL A 249 -18.93 -0.67 -10.91
CA VAL A 249 -17.52 -0.78 -11.24
C VAL A 249 -16.86 0.57 -10.99
N ASP A 250 -15.64 0.56 -10.45
CA ASP A 250 -14.82 1.76 -10.30
C ASP A 250 -14.11 2.12 -11.62
N GLU A 251 -14.80 2.84 -12.50
CA GLU A 251 -14.30 3.14 -13.85
C GLU A 251 -12.99 3.96 -13.85
N SER A 252 -12.69 4.71 -12.79
CA SER A 252 -11.44 5.46 -12.68
C SER A 252 -10.29 4.61 -12.15
N ASP A 253 -10.50 3.83 -11.08
CA ASP A 253 -9.42 3.00 -10.51
C ASP A 253 -9.12 1.76 -11.37
N ARG A 254 -10.09 1.25 -12.13
CA ARG A 254 -9.90 0.03 -12.93
C ARG A 254 -8.73 0.12 -13.93
N PRO A 255 -8.57 1.20 -14.74
CA PRO A 255 -7.37 1.39 -15.56
C PRO A 255 -6.07 1.46 -14.76
N VAL A 256 -6.07 2.13 -13.60
CA VAL A 256 -4.89 2.27 -12.73
C VAL A 256 -4.47 0.91 -12.16
N TYR A 257 -5.42 0.16 -11.59
CA TYR A 257 -5.16 -1.19 -11.08
C TYR A 257 -4.70 -2.14 -12.20
N ALA A 258 -5.34 -2.09 -13.38
CA ALA A 258 -4.91 -2.90 -14.53
C ALA A 258 -3.47 -2.59 -14.95
N GLU A 259 -3.04 -1.34 -14.84
CA GLU A 259 -1.65 -0.95 -15.10
C GLU A 259 -0.71 -1.42 -13.98
N ALA A 260 -1.13 -1.34 -12.71
CA ALA A 260 -0.37 -1.87 -11.59
C ALA A 260 -0.11 -3.38 -11.74
N VAL A 261 -1.12 -4.15 -12.15
CA VAL A 261 -1.00 -5.59 -12.45
C VAL A 261 0.01 -5.85 -13.56
N LYS A 262 0.04 -5.03 -14.62
CA LYS A 262 1.05 -5.17 -15.70
C LYS A 262 2.46 -4.92 -15.18
N ILE A 263 2.67 -3.86 -14.39
CA ILE A 263 3.98 -3.53 -13.82
C ILE A 263 4.44 -4.65 -12.88
N PHE A 264 3.56 -5.11 -12.00
CA PHE A 264 3.83 -6.21 -11.08
C PHE A 264 4.27 -7.48 -11.82
N ASN A 265 3.49 -7.93 -12.80
CA ASN A 265 3.82 -9.12 -13.58
C ASN A 265 5.12 -8.96 -14.39
N ALA A 266 5.35 -7.77 -14.96
CA ALA A 266 6.60 -7.49 -15.68
C ALA A 266 7.81 -7.53 -14.73
N ASP A 267 7.66 -7.04 -13.49
CA ASP A 267 8.71 -7.12 -12.48
C ASP A 267 8.90 -8.57 -11.98
N LEU A 268 7.83 -9.36 -11.82
CA LEU A 268 7.96 -10.80 -11.51
C LEU A 268 8.82 -11.51 -12.57
N GLU A 269 8.51 -11.31 -13.84
CA GLU A 269 9.30 -11.89 -14.95
C GLU A 269 10.74 -11.37 -14.93
N LYS A 270 10.92 -10.05 -14.79
CA LYS A 270 12.23 -9.39 -14.79
C LYS A 270 13.15 -9.89 -13.69
N PHE A 271 12.60 -10.16 -12.50
CA PHE A 271 13.37 -10.61 -11.33
C PHE A 271 13.31 -12.12 -11.10
N GLY A 272 12.66 -12.88 -12.00
CA GLY A 272 12.56 -14.34 -11.90
C GLY A 272 11.78 -14.80 -10.67
N VAL A 273 10.74 -14.07 -10.29
CA VAL A 273 9.97 -14.29 -9.06
C VAL A 273 8.69 -15.08 -9.35
N SER A 274 8.53 -16.20 -8.66
CA SER A 274 7.34 -17.05 -8.61
C SER A 274 7.17 -17.60 -7.19
N HIS A 275 6.04 -18.22 -6.85
CA HIS A 275 5.90 -18.88 -5.54
C HIS A 275 6.99 -19.93 -5.29
N GLU A 276 7.40 -20.67 -6.32
CA GLU A 276 8.47 -21.67 -6.24
C GLU A 276 9.83 -21.02 -5.99
N SER A 277 10.17 -19.92 -6.70
CA SER A 277 11.43 -19.22 -6.45
C SER A 277 11.44 -18.52 -5.08
N CYS A 278 10.27 -18.24 -4.51
CA CYS A 278 10.10 -17.57 -3.23
C CYS A 278 10.13 -18.51 -2.02
N THR A 279 10.22 -19.83 -2.21
CA THR A 279 10.28 -20.79 -1.09
C THR A 279 11.37 -20.41 -0.09
N ALA A 280 12.56 -20.02 -0.54
CA ALA A 280 13.64 -19.60 0.36
C ALA A 280 13.28 -18.36 1.21
N CYS A 281 12.59 -17.37 0.62
CA CYS A 281 12.10 -16.18 1.34
C CYS A 281 11.04 -16.57 2.37
N TYR A 282 10.15 -17.49 2.01
CA TYR A 282 9.09 -17.97 2.91
C TYR A 282 9.65 -18.79 4.08
N GLU A 283 10.63 -19.66 3.80
CA GLU A 283 11.35 -20.43 4.81
C GLU A 283 12.15 -19.52 5.76
N GLU A 284 12.83 -18.50 5.24
CA GLU A 284 13.52 -17.48 6.03
C GLU A 284 12.55 -16.73 6.96
N ALA A 285 11.35 -16.42 6.45
CA ALA A 285 10.26 -15.84 7.22
C ALA A 285 9.55 -16.85 8.15
N GLY A 286 9.95 -18.12 8.18
CA GLY A 286 9.35 -19.16 9.02
C GLY A 286 7.91 -19.50 8.65
N LEU A 287 7.51 -19.29 7.38
CA LEU A 287 6.19 -19.63 6.88
C LEU A 287 6.19 -21.06 6.34
N ASP A 288 5.30 -21.89 6.88
CA ASP A 288 5.00 -23.20 6.29
C ASP A 288 3.96 -23.02 5.19
N LEU A 289 4.40 -22.54 4.04
CA LEU A 289 3.59 -22.52 2.82
C LEU A 289 3.69 -23.90 2.16
N THR A 290 3.05 -24.89 2.76
CA THR A 290 2.68 -26.10 2.05
C THR A 290 1.67 -25.72 0.97
N LEU A 291 2.16 -25.52 -0.25
CA LEU A 291 1.36 -25.33 -1.46
C LEU A 291 0.55 -26.60 -1.78
#